data_AF-A0A166AY06-F1
#
_entry.id   AF-A0A166AY06-F1
#
_cell.length_a   1.000
_cell.length_b   1.000
_cell.length_c   1.000
_cell.angle_alpha   90.00
_cell.angle_beta   90.00
_cell.angle_gamma   90.00
#
_symmetry.space_group_name_H-M   'P 1'
#
loop_
_entity.id
_entity.type
_entity.pdbx_description
1 polymer ?
#
loop_
_entity_poly.entity_id
_entity_poly.type
_entity_poly.pdbx_seq_one_letter_code
_entity_poly.pdbx_strand_id
1 'polypeptide(L)'
;MNDNNYRTIQKKLFYSIDSIIEKDLKTIQNINQNSENYAYRLLKFLAQKVPGEISQNTLSNLIKSSSSTVNTILELLEKTHLIFHYEPYSGPNARVKKSWQYYFATPSLRHAINKNWGFSPMNQDEYDGILLENLVASGLFNLKNNENHFDFDVFFDSLKGGVDFLIKKEFENPIPIEVGHGNKTKRQIINAINKYDSDHGIIISNTTLNIEKKDNIIYIYLIKHFHLCKKNFQNSIFYQKLSKIIKKFIHQLTN
;
A
#
# COMPACT_ATOMS: atom_id res chain seq x y z
N MET A 1 17.46 9.44 18.94
CA MET A 1 18.00 8.08 18.72
C MET A 1 19.29 8.22 17.93
N ASN A 2 20.38 7.57 18.37
CA ASN A 2 21.66 7.58 17.64
C ASN A 2 21.59 6.62 16.42
N ASP A 3 22.33 6.89 15.36
CA ASP A 3 22.26 6.16 14.08
C ASP A 3 22.56 4.65 14.21
N ASN A 4 23.37 4.27 15.20
CA ASN A 4 23.65 2.87 15.52
C ASN A 4 22.41 2.10 16.03
N ASN A 5 21.53 2.76 16.80
CA ASN A 5 20.28 2.14 17.24
C ASN A 5 19.31 1.95 16.08
N TYR A 6 19.29 2.91 15.15
CA TYR A 6 18.45 2.82 13.96
C TYR A 6 18.79 1.60 13.10
N ARG A 7 20.06 1.45 12.71
CA ARG A 7 20.53 0.30 11.93
C ARG A 7 20.24 -1.03 12.62
N THR A 8 20.36 -1.07 13.95
CA THR A 8 20.05 -2.27 14.74
C THR A 8 18.57 -2.64 14.67
N ILE A 9 17.66 -1.67 14.79
CA ILE A 9 16.21 -1.93 14.69
C ILE A 9 15.86 -2.39 13.27
N GLN A 10 16.43 -1.78 12.23
CA GLN A 10 16.23 -2.20 10.85
C GLN A 10 16.59 -3.69 10.64
N LYS A 11 17.76 -4.09 11.13
CA LYS A 11 18.21 -5.49 11.06
C LYS A 11 17.27 -6.44 11.79
N LYS A 12 16.80 -6.06 12.99
CA LYS A 12 15.82 -6.86 13.75
C LYS A 12 14.51 -7.05 13.00
N LEU A 13 14.00 -6.01 12.34
CA LEU A 13 12.80 -6.12 11.51
C LEU A 13 13.05 -7.07 10.34
N PHE A 14 14.19 -6.92 9.66
CA PHE A 14 14.57 -7.80 8.57
C PHE A 14 14.67 -9.26 9.00
N TYR A 15 15.32 -9.57 10.13
CA TYR A 15 15.37 -10.92 10.69
C TYR A 15 13.98 -11.48 11.05
N SER A 16 13.03 -10.62 11.41
CA SER A 16 11.65 -11.04 11.63
C SER A 16 10.99 -11.48 10.31
N ILE A 17 11.26 -10.76 9.22
CA ILE A 17 10.80 -11.12 7.87
C ILE A 17 11.41 -12.45 7.43
N ASP A 18 12.74 -12.63 7.61
CA ASP A 18 13.41 -13.90 7.29
C ASP A 18 12.80 -15.07 8.09
N SER A 19 12.57 -14.87 9.39
CA SER A 19 11.96 -15.91 10.23
C SER A 19 10.54 -16.27 9.78
N ILE A 20 9.74 -15.31 9.33
CA ILE A 20 8.40 -15.56 8.78
C ILE A 20 8.52 -16.41 7.50
N ILE A 21 9.46 -16.09 6.62
CA ILE A 21 9.65 -16.81 5.35
C ILE A 21 10.14 -18.23 5.60
N GLU A 22 11.13 -18.40 6.47
CA GLU A 22 11.79 -19.69 6.69
C GLU A 22 10.97 -20.65 7.56
N LYS A 23 10.15 -20.13 8.47
CA LYS A 23 9.42 -20.94 9.47
C LYS A 23 7.92 -20.90 9.28
N ASP A 24 7.33 -19.72 9.18
CA ASP A 24 5.87 -19.58 9.21
C ASP A 24 5.25 -20.04 7.89
N LEU A 25 5.86 -19.70 6.74
CA LEU A 25 5.38 -20.19 5.45
C LEU A 25 5.38 -21.73 5.38
N LYS A 26 6.43 -22.38 5.91
CA LYS A 26 6.51 -23.85 6.01
C LYS A 26 5.43 -24.44 6.92
N THR A 27 4.99 -23.69 7.93
CA THR A 27 3.95 -24.10 8.86
C THR A 27 2.56 -24.00 8.22
N ILE A 28 2.33 -22.99 7.38
CA ILE A 28 1.06 -22.81 6.66
C ILE A 28 0.90 -23.85 5.55
N GLN A 29 1.97 -24.13 4.82
CA GLN A 29 1.99 -25.09 3.73
C GLN A 29 3.38 -25.72 3.62
N ASN A 30 3.45 -27.01 3.31
CA ASN A 30 4.72 -27.72 3.17
C ASN A 30 5.47 -27.27 1.89
N ILE A 31 6.12 -26.10 1.97
CA ILE A 31 6.89 -25.50 0.89
C ILE A 31 8.38 -25.85 1.02
N ASN A 32 9.05 -25.95 -0.12
CA ASN A 32 10.47 -26.28 -0.19
C ASN A 32 11.37 -25.03 -0.26
N GLN A 33 12.68 -25.24 -0.20
CA GLN A 33 13.67 -24.15 -0.29
C GLN A 33 13.54 -23.30 -1.57
N ASN A 34 13.08 -23.88 -2.68
CA ASN A 34 12.82 -23.11 -3.91
C ASN A 34 11.69 -22.09 -3.71
N SER A 35 10.66 -22.48 -2.98
CA SER A 35 9.50 -21.62 -2.67
C SER A 35 9.90 -20.47 -1.75
N GLU A 36 10.77 -20.71 -0.77
CA GLU A 36 11.38 -19.66 0.06
C GLU A 36 12.18 -18.67 -0.80
N ASN A 37 13.01 -19.19 -1.71
CA ASN A 37 13.76 -18.35 -2.66
C ASN A 37 12.83 -17.55 -3.58
N TYR A 38 11.68 -18.09 -3.98
CA TYR A 38 10.67 -17.36 -4.75
C TYR A 38 10.03 -16.25 -3.93
N ALA A 39 9.70 -16.50 -2.66
CA ALA A 39 9.18 -15.50 -1.74
C ALA A 39 10.16 -14.32 -1.58
N TYR A 40 11.44 -14.60 -1.33
CA TYR A 40 12.49 -13.58 -1.25
C TYR A 40 12.60 -12.75 -2.54
N ARG A 41 12.56 -13.40 -3.71
CA ARG A 41 12.63 -12.71 -5.02
C ARG A 41 11.42 -11.82 -5.26
N LEU A 42 10.22 -12.28 -4.92
CA LEU A 42 8.98 -11.50 -5.05
C LEU A 42 9.00 -10.29 -4.11
N LEU A 43 9.32 -10.47 -2.82
CA LEU A 43 9.38 -9.38 -1.86
C LEU A 43 10.42 -8.33 -2.25
N LYS A 44 11.60 -8.76 -2.70
CA LYS A 44 12.64 -7.84 -3.21
C LYS A 44 12.12 -7.03 -4.40
N PHE A 45 11.51 -7.69 -5.38
CA PHE A 45 10.98 -7.03 -6.57
C PHE A 45 9.87 -6.02 -6.22
N LEU A 46 8.92 -6.41 -5.37
CA LEU A 46 7.82 -5.54 -4.93
C LEU A 46 8.35 -4.31 -4.17
N ALA A 47 9.37 -4.47 -3.33
CA ALA A 47 9.93 -3.35 -2.58
C ALA A 47 10.62 -2.32 -3.48
N GLN A 48 11.28 -2.78 -4.55
CA GLN A 48 12.09 -1.98 -5.47
C GLN A 48 11.30 -1.35 -6.64
N LYS A 49 10.02 -1.65 -6.81
CA LYS A 49 9.19 -1.12 -7.91
C LYS A 49 8.24 -0.02 -7.44
N VAL A 50 7.99 1.01 -8.24
CA VAL A 50 6.83 1.90 -8.03
C VAL A 50 5.53 1.05 -7.98
N PRO A 51 4.61 1.28 -7.02
CA PRO A 51 3.31 0.63 -7.00
C PRO A 51 2.58 0.76 -8.35
N GLY A 52 1.87 -0.29 -8.72
CA GLY A 52 1.14 -0.36 -9.98
C GLY A 52 0.76 -1.79 -10.31
N GLU A 53 -0.05 -1.96 -11.36
CA GLU A 53 -0.41 -3.28 -11.87
C GLU A 53 0.85 -4.11 -12.24
N ILE A 54 0.83 -5.40 -11.89
CA ILE A 54 1.91 -6.33 -12.21
C ILE A 54 1.34 -7.56 -12.90
N SER A 55 1.67 -7.74 -14.18
CA SER A 55 1.20 -8.90 -14.92
C SER A 55 1.73 -10.21 -14.33
N GLN A 56 0.90 -11.24 -14.38
CA GLN A 56 1.29 -12.60 -13.97
C GLN A 56 2.51 -13.11 -14.74
N ASN A 57 2.64 -12.73 -16.02
CA ASN A 57 3.81 -13.07 -16.84
C ASN A 57 5.09 -12.44 -16.30
N THR A 58 5.04 -11.18 -15.85
CA THR A 58 6.19 -10.50 -15.23
C THR A 58 6.65 -11.25 -13.98
N LEU A 59 5.72 -11.64 -13.11
CA LEU A 59 6.04 -12.36 -11.87
C LEU A 59 6.55 -13.77 -12.13
N SER A 60 5.92 -14.49 -13.06
CA SER A 60 6.31 -15.85 -13.47
C SER A 60 7.73 -15.87 -14.03
N ASN A 61 8.04 -14.91 -14.92
CA ASN A 61 9.38 -14.75 -15.49
C ASN A 61 10.40 -14.32 -14.43
N LEU A 62 10.02 -13.43 -13.51
CA LEU A 62 10.87 -12.97 -12.42
C LEU A 62 11.35 -14.14 -11.56
N ILE A 63 10.50 -15.09 -11.22
CA ILE A 63 10.89 -16.26 -10.39
C ILE A 63 11.28 -17.49 -11.21
N LYS A 64 11.08 -17.47 -12.53
CA LYS A 64 11.26 -18.61 -13.46
C LYS A 64 10.42 -19.81 -13.03
N SER A 65 9.13 -19.59 -12.75
CA SER A 65 8.18 -20.61 -12.34
C SER A 65 6.80 -20.38 -12.94
N SER A 66 5.89 -21.32 -12.72
CA SER A 66 4.51 -21.24 -13.25
C SER A 66 3.71 -20.12 -12.56
N SER A 67 2.67 -19.62 -13.23
CA SER A 67 1.73 -18.66 -12.63
C SER A 67 0.99 -19.25 -11.42
N SER A 68 0.75 -20.56 -11.41
CA SER A 68 0.21 -21.25 -10.23
C SER A 68 1.17 -21.12 -9.04
N THR A 69 2.47 -21.34 -9.25
CA THR A 69 3.49 -21.17 -8.21
C THR A 69 3.53 -19.73 -7.71
N VAL A 70 3.50 -18.75 -8.62
CA VAL A 70 3.45 -17.33 -8.25
C VAL A 70 2.25 -17.05 -7.32
N ASN A 71 1.05 -17.48 -7.71
CA ASN A 71 -0.16 -17.28 -6.92
C ASN A 71 -0.05 -17.92 -5.53
N THR A 72 0.41 -19.18 -5.46
CA THR A 72 0.62 -19.85 -4.17
C THR A 72 1.58 -19.07 -3.27
N ILE A 73 2.69 -18.56 -3.79
CA ILE A 73 3.64 -17.80 -2.96
C ILE A 73 3.03 -16.45 -2.53
N LEU A 74 2.32 -15.74 -3.41
CA LEU A 74 1.66 -14.48 -3.05
C LEU A 74 0.58 -14.70 -1.98
N GLU A 75 -0.26 -15.73 -2.13
CA GLU A 75 -1.26 -16.11 -1.12
C GLU A 75 -0.62 -16.42 0.24
N LEU A 76 0.51 -17.13 0.27
CA LEU A 76 1.22 -17.40 1.52
C LEU A 76 1.81 -16.13 2.15
N LEU A 77 2.34 -15.22 1.33
CA LEU A 77 2.84 -13.91 1.80
C LEU A 77 1.71 -13.01 2.33
N GLU A 78 0.49 -13.14 1.80
CA GLU A 78 -0.70 -12.45 2.33
C GLU A 78 -1.20 -13.07 3.64
N LYS A 79 -1.22 -14.40 3.74
CA LYS A 79 -1.59 -15.12 4.98
C LYS A 79 -0.65 -14.81 6.15
N THR A 80 0.61 -14.48 5.85
CA THR A 80 1.59 -14.02 6.86
C THR A 80 1.51 -12.52 7.15
N HIS A 81 0.61 -11.78 6.49
CA HIS A 81 0.49 -10.33 6.57
C HIS A 81 1.79 -9.59 6.27
N LEU A 82 2.68 -10.14 5.44
CA LEU A 82 3.84 -9.39 4.94
C LEU A 82 3.42 -8.40 3.85
N ILE A 83 2.47 -8.83 3.01
CA ILE A 83 1.87 -8.04 1.95
C ILE A 83 0.34 -8.18 1.98
N PHE A 84 -0.33 -7.33 1.22
CA PHE A 84 -1.74 -7.45 0.86
C PHE A 84 -1.94 -6.86 -0.53
N HIS A 85 -3.09 -7.10 -1.16
CA HIS A 85 -3.40 -6.55 -2.48
C HIS A 85 -4.63 -5.64 -2.49
N TYR A 86 -4.70 -4.82 -3.53
CA TYR A 86 -5.93 -4.22 -4.03
C TYR A 86 -6.21 -4.69 -5.45
N GLU A 87 -7.48 -4.92 -5.73
CA GLU A 87 -7.96 -5.22 -7.06
C GLU A 87 -8.18 -3.93 -7.88
N PRO A 88 -8.13 -4.01 -9.21
CA PRO A 88 -8.41 -2.85 -10.06
C PRO A 88 -9.89 -2.52 -10.05
N TYR A 89 -10.21 -1.22 -10.02
CA TYR A 89 -11.58 -0.77 -10.18
C TYR A 89 -12.10 -1.12 -11.58
N SER A 90 -12.97 -2.11 -11.66
CA SER A 90 -13.58 -2.59 -12.90
C SER A 90 -14.85 -3.40 -12.61
N GLY A 91 -15.63 -3.68 -13.67
CA GLY A 91 -16.79 -4.55 -13.57
C GLY A 91 -16.41 -5.96 -13.09
N PRO A 92 -17.30 -6.69 -12.39
CA PRO A 92 -16.98 -7.97 -11.75
C PRO A 92 -16.29 -8.99 -12.66
N ASN A 93 -16.75 -9.13 -13.91
CA ASN A 93 -16.19 -10.07 -14.87
C ASN A 93 -14.79 -9.68 -15.39
N ALA A 94 -14.52 -8.37 -15.49
CA ALA A 94 -13.23 -7.88 -15.95
C ALA A 94 -12.19 -7.96 -14.83
N ARG A 95 -12.62 -7.72 -13.59
CA ARG A 95 -11.82 -7.73 -12.37
C ARG A 95 -11.07 -9.03 -12.14
N VAL A 96 -11.75 -10.17 -12.29
CA VAL A 96 -11.16 -11.52 -12.13
C VAL A 96 -10.00 -11.78 -13.11
N LYS A 97 -9.97 -11.08 -14.24
CA LYS A 97 -8.96 -11.26 -15.29
C LYS A 97 -7.78 -10.28 -15.19
N LYS A 98 -7.92 -9.21 -14.40
CA LYS A 98 -6.91 -8.17 -14.31
C LYS A 98 -5.92 -8.47 -13.19
N SER A 99 -4.71 -7.94 -13.33
CA SER A 99 -3.67 -8.14 -12.32
C SER A 99 -3.93 -7.25 -11.10
N TRP A 100 -3.54 -7.74 -9.94
CA TRP A 100 -3.65 -7.00 -8.70
C TRP A 100 -2.46 -6.06 -8.48
N GLN A 101 -2.63 -5.12 -7.58
CA GLN A 101 -1.57 -4.25 -7.08
C GLN A 101 -1.26 -4.62 -5.64
N TYR A 102 0.01 -4.97 -5.38
CA TYR A 102 0.46 -5.45 -4.07
C TYR A 102 1.16 -4.34 -3.27
N TYR A 103 0.88 -4.31 -1.97
CA TYR A 103 1.45 -3.39 -0.99
C TYR A 103 2.02 -4.17 0.18
N PHE A 104 2.99 -3.58 0.89
CA PHE A 104 3.48 -4.16 2.14
C PHE A 104 2.55 -3.80 3.28
N ALA A 105 2.37 -4.69 4.25
CA ALA A 105 1.53 -4.41 5.41
C ALA A 105 1.93 -3.13 6.16
N THR A 106 3.21 -2.76 6.11
CA THR A 106 3.68 -1.45 6.57
C THR A 106 4.78 -0.88 5.65
N PRO A 107 4.93 0.46 5.56
CA PRO A 107 6.06 1.06 4.82
C PRO A 107 7.42 0.70 5.46
N SER A 108 7.44 0.38 6.75
CA SER A 108 8.63 -0.06 7.46
C SER A 108 9.15 -1.40 6.98
N LEU A 109 8.26 -2.37 6.69
CA LEU A 109 8.64 -3.66 6.10
C LEU A 109 9.29 -3.45 4.74
N ARG A 110 8.62 -2.67 3.87
CA ARG A 110 9.15 -2.27 2.56
C ARG A 110 10.53 -1.63 2.67
N HIS A 111 10.68 -0.72 3.64
CA HIS A 111 11.94 -0.02 3.86
C HIS A 111 13.06 -0.93 4.33
N ALA A 112 12.80 -1.84 5.26
CA ALA A 112 13.79 -2.80 5.75
C ALA A 112 14.26 -3.74 4.64
N ILE A 113 13.32 -4.24 3.83
CA ILE A 113 13.60 -5.08 2.65
C ILE A 113 14.52 -4.35 1.65
N ASN A 114 14.16 -3.13 1.27
CA ASN A 114 14.97 -2.34 0.33
C ASN A 114 16.36 -2.02 0.87
N LYS A 115 16.49 -1.70 2.16
CA LYS A 115 17.79 -1.40 2.76
C LYS A 115 18.69 -2.63 2.89
N ASN A 116 18.10 -3.81 3.13
CA ASN A 116 18.88 -5.03 3.28
C ASN A 116 19.34 -5.62 1.93
N TRP A 117 18.46 -5.68 0.93
CA TRP A 117 18.78 -6.34 -0.36
C TRP A 117 19.28 -5.41 -1.48
N GLY A 118 19.50 -4.14 -1.18
CA GLY A 118 20.27 -3.22 -2.02
C GLY A 118 19.45 -2.26 -2.90
N PHE A 119 20.18 -1.23 -3.35
CA PHE A 119 19.79 -0.01 -4.07
C PHE A 119 18.44 -0.03 -4.80
N SER A 120 17.55 0.90 -4.42
CA SER A 120 16.46 1.32 -5.31
C SER A 120 17.03 2.33 -6.31
N PRO A 121 16.73 2.24 -7.62
CA PRO A 121 17.15 3.25 -8.58
C PRO A 121 16.43 4.60 -8.39
N MET A 122 15.43 4.65 -7.50
CA MET A 122 14.62 5.85 -7.24
C MET A 122 15.42 6.91 -6.48
N ASN A 123 15.10 8.18 -6.76
CA ASN A 123 15.56 9.29 -5.94
C ASN A 123 14.81 9.32 -4.59
N GLN A 124 15.26 10.20 -3.68
CA GLN A 124 14.72 10.28 -2.33
C GLN A 124 13.24 10.69 -2.28
N ASP A 125 12.82 11.64 -3.13
CA ASP A 125 11.45 12.17 -3.13
C ASP A 125 10.45 11.15 -3.71
N GLU A 126 10.84 10.48 -4.78
CA GLU A 126 10.07 9.39 -5.38
C GLU A 126 9.89 8.24 -4.39
N TYR A 127 10.97 7.82 -3.73
CA TYR A 127 10.91 6.79 -2.71
C TYR A 127 10.03 7.19 -1.53
N ASP A 128 10.00 8.47 -1.20
CA ASP A 128 9.17 9.00 -0.12
C ASP A 128 7.70 9.03 -0.48
N GLY A 129 7.37 9.37 -1.73
CA GLY A 129 6.02 9.21 -2.28
C GLY A 129 5.53 7.77 -2.19
N ILE A 130 6.36 6.81 -2.56
CA ILE A 130 6.01 5.39 -2.53
C ILE A 130 5.73 4.86 -1.12
N LEU A 131 6.56 5.24 -0.15
CA LEU A 131 6.32 4.86 1.24
C LEU A 131 5.05 5.55 1.80
N LEU A 132 4.75 6.78 1.35
CA LEU A 132 3.53 7.49 1.74
C LEU A 132 2.28 6.82 1.17
N GLU A 133 2.32 6.42 -0.09
CA GLU A 133 1.26 5.65 -0.75
C GLU A 133 1.05 4.30 -0.06
N ASN A 134 2.12 3.55 0.23
CA ASN A 134 2.03 2.30 0.98
C ASN A 134 1.41 2.51 2.35
N LEU A 135 1.69 3.65 2.99
CA LEU A 135 1.18 3.95 4.31
C LEU A 135 -0.32 4.26 4.31
N VAL A 136 -0.81 4.96 3.28
CA VAL A 136 -2.24 5.14 3.03
C VAL A 136 -2.90 3.80 2.70
N ALA A 137 -2.29 2.99 1.82
CA ALA A 137 -2.77 1.66 1.48
C ALA A 137 -2.98 0.80 2.73
N SER A 138 -1.97 0.72 3.60
CA SER A 138 -2.05 -0.04 4.86
C SER A 138 -3.13 0.49 5.79
N GLY A 139 -3.28 1.82 5.86
CA GLY A 139 -4.33 2.46 6.64
C GLY A 139 -5.73 2.08 6.19
N LEU A 140 -5.99 2.14 4.88
CA LEU A 140 -7.26 1.75 4.27
C LEU A 140 -7.55 0.26 4.46
N PHE A 141 -6.55 -0.61 4.27
CA PHE A 141 -6.69 -2.06 4.44
C PHE A 141 -7.08 -2.42 5.88
N ASN A 142 -6.41 -1.81 6.86
CA ASN A 142 -6.71 -2.04 8.28
C ASN A 142 -8.05 -1.47 8.72
N LEU A 143 -8.58 -0.45 8.03
CA LEU A 143 -9.90 0.10 8.31
C LEU A 143 -11.01 -0.79 7.77
N LYS A 144 -10.84 -1.30 6.54
CA LYS A 144 -11.74 -2.29 5.95
C LYS A 144 -11.82 -3.55 6.81
N ASN A 145 -10.69 -4.04 7.31
CA ASN A 145 -10.61 -5.28 8.09
C ASN A 145 -10.76 -5.10 9.61
N ASN A 146 -11.18 -3.92 10.09
CA ASN A 146 -11.37 -3.68 11.53
C ASN A 146 -12.70 -4.27 12.03
N GLU A 147 -12.77 -4.67 13.29
CA GLU A 147 -13.97 -5.23 13.93
C GLU A 147 -15.20 -4.31 13.84
N ASN A 148 -15.00 -2.98 13.77
CA ASN A 148 -16.08 -2.02 13.57
C ASN A 148 -16.71 -2.04 12.16
N HIS A 149 -16.24 -2.92 11.25
CA HIS A 149 -16.75 -3.18 9.90
C HIS A 149 -17.27 -1.93 9.19
N PHE A 150 -16.34 -1.14 8.65
CA PHE A 150 -16.75 -0.11 7.71
C PHE A 150 -17.12 -0.78 6.38
N ASP A 151 -18.34 -0.55 5.93
CA ASP A 151 -18.87 -1.15 4.71
C ASP A 151 -18.37 -0.40 3.45
N PHE A 152 -17.10 -0.63 3.11
CA PHE A 152 -16.52 -0.17 1.87
C PHE A 152 -15.45 -1.12 1.34
N ASP A 153 -15.32 -1.14 0.02
CA ASP A 153 -14.18 -1.73 -0.68
C ASP A 153 -13.16 -0.67 -1.09
N VAL A 154 -11.94 -1.12 -1.29
CA VAL A 154 -10.82 -0.30 -1.76
C VAL A 154 -10.26 -0.94 -3.02
N PHE A 155 -10.07 -0.11 -4.03
CA PHE A 155 -9.55 -0.48 -5.34
C PHE A 155 -8.43 0.46 -5.75
N PHE A 156 -7.59 0.04 -6.69
CA PHE A 156 -6.69 0.95 -7.39
C PHE A 156 -7.25 1.36 -8.76
N ASP A 157 -6.92 2.56 -9.22
CA ASP A 157 -7.28 2.99 -10.58
C ASP A 157 -6.24 2.49 -11.59
N SER A 158 -6.58 1.44 -12.34
CA SER A 158 -5.70 0.87 -13.39
C SER A 158 -5.42 1.79 -14.59
N LEU A 159 -6.03 2.98 -14.66
CA LEU A 159 -5.88 3.89 -15.79
C LEU A 159 -4.58 4.68 -15.73
N LYS A 160 -4.01 4.95 -16.92
CA LYS A 160 -2.84 5.81 -17.04
C LYS A 160 -3.18 7.23 -16.56
N GLY A 161 -2.53 7.66 -15.47
CA GLY A 161 -2.81 8.94 -14.83
C GLY A 161 -4.12 8.97 -14.04
N GLY A 162 -4.63 7.81 -13.65
CA GLY A 162 -5.66 7.67 -12.62
C GLY A 162 -5.15 8.08 -11.23
N VAL A 163 -6.04 7.98 -10.25
CA VAL A 163 -5.73 8.21 -8.84
C VAL A 163 -5.23 6.93 -8.17
N ASP A 164 -4.53 7.04 -7.05
CA ASP A 164 -3.94 5.86 -6.40
C ASP A 164 -5.01 4.89 -5.85
N PHE A 165 -6.10 5.41 -5.27
CA PHE A 165 -7.17 4.59 -4.71
C PHE A 165 -8.57 5.09 -5.04
N LEU A 166 -9.51 4.15 -5.02
CA LEU A 166 -10.95 4.37 -5.09
C LEU A 166 -11.60 3.63 -3.92
N ILE A 167 -12.29 4.35 -3.05
CA ILE A 167 -13.14 3.76 -2.01
C ILE A 167 -14.55 3.66 -2.55
N LYS A 168 -15.22 2.52 -2.40
CA LYS A 168 -16.60 2.33 -2.86
C LYS A 168 -17.43 1.64 -1.80
N LYS A 169 -18.57 2.25 -1.45
CA LYS A 169 -19.64 1.55 -0.74
C LYS A 169 -20.60 0.88 -1.71
N GLU A 170 -21.40 -0.04 -1.18
CA GLU A 170 -22.49 -0.63 -1.94
C GLU A 170 -23.42 0.47 -2.45
N PHE A 171 -23.84 0.37 -3.71
CA PHE A 171 -24.75 1.32 -4.39
C PHE A 171 -24.31 2.80 -4.50
N GLU A 172 -23.19 3.22 -3.91
CA GLU A 172 -22.66 4.61 -4.01
C GLU A 172 -21.61 4.78 -5.12
N ASN A 173 -21.45 6.00 -5.64
CA ASN A 173 -20.33 6.32 -6.54
C ASN A 173 -19.00 6.26 -5.76
N PRO A 174 -17.90 5.81 -6.39
CA PRO A 174 -16.63 5.67 -5.68
C PRO A 174 -16.03 7.04 -5.36
N ILE A 175 -15.28 7.12 -4.27
CA ILE A 175 -14.56 8.31 -3.82
C ILE A 175 -13.08 8.15 -4.20
N PRO A 176 -12.56 8.98 -5.13
CA PRO A 176 -11.17 8.92 -5.54
C PRO A 176 -10.24 9.51 -4.49
N ILE A 177 -9.06 8.91 -4.36
CA ILE A 177 -8.00 9.31 -3.43
C ILE A 177 -6.68 9.38 -4.18
N GLU A 178 -6.10 10.57 -4.21
CA GLU A 178 -4.74 10.82 -4.72
C GLU A 178 -3.79 11.01 -3.54
N VAL A 179 -2.68 10.28 -3.54
CA VAL A 179 -1.60 10.37 -2.55
C VAL A 179 -0.37 10.97 -3.20
N GLY A 180 0.26 11.92 -2.49
CA GLY A 180 1.40 12.61 -3.06
C GLY A 180 2.39 13.19 -2.09
N HIS A 181 3.66 13.07 -2.47
CA HIS A 181 4.75 13.80 -1.87
C HIS A 181 5.00 15.09 -2.67
N GLY A 182 4.98 16.25 -2.01
CA GLY A 182 5.21 17.57 -2.63
C GLY A 182 3.95 18.25 -3.19
N ASN A 183 4.15 19.21 -4.10
CA ASN A 183 3.07 19.96 -4.73
C ASN A 183 2.46 19.13 -5.88
N LYS A 184 1.32 18.48 -5.63
CA LYS A 184 0.59 17.74 -6.66
C LYS A 184 -0.37 18.66 -7.42
N THR A 185 -0.49 18.40 -8.72
CA THR A 185 -1.55 19.00 -9.54
C THR A 185 -2.90 18.39 -9.15
N LYS A 186 -3.95 19.21 -9.01
CA LYS A 186 -5.33 18.74 -8.77
C LYS A 186 -5.94 17.99 -9.97
N ARG A 187 -5.19 17.84 -11.07
CA ARG A 187 -5.68 17.31 -12.33
C ARG A 187 -6.17 15.87 -12.21
N GLN A 188 -5.40 14.98 -11.56
CA GLN A 188 -5.78 13.57 -11.41
C GLN A 188 -7.08 13.45 -10.60
N ILE A 189 -7.18 14.16 -9.47
CA ILE A 189 -8.37 14.09 -8.62
C ILE A 189 -9.60 14.69 -9.30
N ILE A 190 -9.48 15.82 -10.00
CA ILE A 190 -10.61 16.45 -10.72
C ILE A 190 -11.08 15.54 -11.85
N ASN A 191 -10.16 14.96 -12.60
CA ASN A 191 -10.49 14.02 -13.67
C ASN A 191 -11.20 12.78 -13.12
N ALA A 192 -10.74 12.25 -11.99
CA ALA A 192 -11.37 11.09 -11.35
C ALA A 192 -12.76 11.42 -10.82
N ILE A 193 -12.95 12.57 -10.17
CA ILE A 193 -14.26 13.03 -9.69
C ILE A 193 -15.25 13.08 -10.86
N ASN A 194 -14.89 13.74 -11.97
CA ASN A 194 -15.78 13.85 -13.13
C ASN A 194 -16.03 12.50 -13.81
N LYS A 195 -15.01 11.63 -13.86
CA LYS A 195 -15.09 10.32 -14.52
C LYS A 195 -16.01 9.36 -13.76
N TYR A 196 -15.94 9.37 -12.44
CA TYR A 196 -16.65 8.43 -11.59
C TYR A 196 -17.92 9.02 -10.97
N ASP A 197 -18.29 10.24 -11.36
CA ASP A 197 -19.46 10.97 -10.84
C ASP A 197 -19.43 11.06 -9.31
N SER A 198 -18.25 11.34 -8.76
CA SER A 198 -18.01 11.36 -7.32
C SER A 198 -18.47 12.69 -6.72
N ASP A 199 -19.18 12.65 -5.59
CA ASP A 199 -19.52 13.88 -4.86
C ASP A 199 -18.26 14.63 -4.40
N HIS A 200 -17.28 13.86 -3.93
CA HIS A 200 -16.04 14.36 -3.36
C HIS A 200 -14.82 13.55 -3.81
N GLY A 201 -13.65 14.19 -3.79
CA GLY A 201 -12.35 13.52 -3.90
C GLY A 201 -11.42 13.89 -2.74
N ILE A 202 -10.43 13.04 -2.49
CA ILE A 202 -9.46 13.22 -1.41
C ILE A 202 -8.07 13.41 -2.00
N ILE A 203 -7.36 14.43 -1.53
CA ILE A 203 -5.90 14.55 -1.71
C ILE A 203 -5.24 14.32 -0.37
N ILE A 204 -4.34 13.34 -0.28
CA ILE A 204 -3.50 13.10 0.89
C ILE A 204 -2.09 13.57 0.55
N SER A 205 -1.61 14.62 1.21
CA SER A 205 -0.27 15.15 0.96
C SER A 205 0.52 15.48 2.24
N ASN A 206 1.84 15.60 2.06
CA ASN A 206 2.76 16.08 3.08
C ASN A 206 2.99 17.61 3.02
N THR A 207 2.11 18.39 2.37
CA THR A 207 2.29 19.84 2.17
C THR A 207 1.20 20.71 2.79
N THR A 208 0.07 20.14 3.20
CA THR A 208 -1.16 20.87 3.60
C THR A 208 -1.35 21.00 5.12
N LEU A 209 -1.04 22.10 5.78
CA LEU A 209 -0.97 22.16 7.27
C LEU A 209 -2.21 21.72 8.08
N ASN A 210 -3.41 21.74 7.50
CA ASN A 210 -4.68 21.38 8.16
C ASN A 210 -5.56 20.54 7.23
N ILE A 211 -6.53 19.82 7.81
CA ILE A 211 -7.63 19.25 7.03
C ILE A 211 -8.50 20.41 6.54
N GLU A 212 -8.65 20.54 5.23
CA GLU A 212 -9.46 21.57 4.60
C GLU A 212 -10.33 20.97 3.49
N LYS A 213 -11.57 21.46 3.37
CA LYS A 213 -12.42 21.20 2.20
C LYS A 213 -12.40 22.45 1.32
N LYS A 214 -12.02 22.29 0.07
CA LYS A 214 -12.12 23.34 -0.96
C LYS A 214 -12.89 22.74 -2.12
N ASP A 215 -14.04 23.34 -2.42
CA ASP A 215 -15.00 22.82 -3.40
C ASP A 215 -15.43 21.38 -3.02
N ASN A 216 -15.32 20.46 -3.97
CA ASN A 216 -15.55 19.03 -3.80
C ASN A 216 -14.28 18.24 -3.41
N ILE A 217 -13.17 18.89 -3.07
CA ILE A 217 -11.92 18.21 -2.71
C ILE A 217 -11.62 18.40 -1.22
N ILE A 218 -11.40 17.30 -0.51
CA ILE A 218 -10.85 17.32 0.84
C ILE A 218 -9.35 17.06 0.82
N TYR A 219 -8.61 17.93 1.48
CA TYR A 219 -7.17 17.82 1.66
C TYR A 219 -6.90 17.25 3.04
N ILE A 220 -6.16 16.15 3.08
CA ILE A 220 -5.71 15.49 4.30
C ILE A 220 -4.19 15.63 4.39
N TYR A 221 -3.73 15.92 5.60
CA TYR A 221 -2.36 16.24 5.91
C TYR A 221 -1.58 15.11 6.57
N LEU A 222 -0.33 14.89 6.15
CA LEU A 222 0.58 13.89 6.73
C LEU A 222 2.01 14.41 7.03
N ILE A 223 2.22 15.57 7.68
CA ILE A 223 3.60 16.09 7.82
C ILE A 223 4.45 15.50 8.95
N LYS A 224 3.96 15.21 10.16
CA LYS A 224 4.91 15.07 11.28
C LYS A 224 5.55 13.70 11.50
N HIS A 225 5.12 12.66 10.79
CA HIS A 225 5.48 11.27 11.17
C HIS A 225 6.04 10.42 10.02
N PHE A 226 6.07 10.93 8.79
CA PHE A 226 6.63 10.17 7.67
C PHE A 226 8.15 9.93 7.83
N HIS A 227 8.91 10.94 8.27
CA HIS A 227 10.32 10.77 8.65
C HIS A 227 10.51 9.83 9.86
N LEU A 228 9.51 9.71 10.73
CA LEU A 228 9.51 8.77 11.84
C LEU A 228 9.18 7.33 11.41
N CYS A 229 8.42 7.13 10.33
CA CYS A 229 8.20 5.80 9.75
C CYS A 229 9.51 5.19 9.23
N LYS A 230 10.42 6.05 8.73
CA LYS A 230 11.80 5.66 8.48
C LYS A 230 12.52 5.39 9.78
N LYS A 231 12.63 6.37 10.70
CA LYS A 231 13.58 6.31 11.84
C LYS A 231 13.17 5.47 13.06
N ASN A 232 11.88 5.38 13.38
CA ASN A 232 11.44 4.88 14.69
C ASN A 232 10.67 3.56 14.63
N PHE A 233 10.25 3.07 13.46
CA PHE A 233 9.42 1.85 13.33
C PHE A 233 8.13 1.88 14.18
N GLN A 234 7.84 3.00 14.85
CA GLN A 234 6.64 3.24 15.63
C GLN A 234 5.56 3.72 14.68
N ASN A 235 4.96 2.74 14.04
CA ASN A 235 3.76 2.88 13.24
C ASN A 235 2.56 3.27 14.13
N SER A 236 2.52 2.94 15.43
CA SER A 236 1.31 3.09 16.23
C SER A 236 0.72 4.50 16.27
N ILE A 237 1.52 5.56 16.48
CA ILE A 237 1.01 6.94 16.57
C ILE A 237 0.58 7.48 15.21
N PHE A 238 1.34 7.17 14.14
CA PHE A 238 0.97 7.51 12.78
C PHE A 238 -0.34 6.83 12.39
N TYR A 239 -0.42 5.50 12.58
CA TYR A 239 -1.58 4.70 12.23
C TYR A 239 -2.79 5.10 13.07
N GLN A 240 -2.62 5.44 14.35
CA GLN A 240 -3.72 5.94 15.17
C GLN A 240 -4.23 7.30 14.68
N LYS A 241 -3.35 8.21 14.23
CA LYS A 241 -3.77 9.50 13.66
C LYS A 241 -4.40 9.35 12.27
N LEU A 242 -3.77 8.61 11.36
CA LEU A 242 -4.33 8.33 10.04
C LEU A 242 -5.65 7.58 10.17
N SER A 243 -5.72 6.55 11.02
CA SER A 243 -6.96 5.84 11.34
C SER A 243 -7.99 6.78 11.93
N LYS A 244 -7.65 7.67 12.88
CA LYS A 244 -8.61 8.68 13.40
C LYS A 244 -9.07 9.66 12.33
N ILE A 245 -8.19 10.11 11.45
CA ILE A 245 -8.51 11.06 10.37
C ILE A 245 -9.39 10.38 9.33
N ILE A 246 -8.98 9.22 8.82
CA ILE A 246 -9.79 8.46 7.86
C ILE A 246 -11.11 8.00 8.53
N LYS A 247 -11.12 7.54 9.79
CA LYS A 247 -12.36 7.21 10.53
C LYS A 247 -13.28 8.42 10.63
N LYS A 248 -12.77 9.58 11.05
CA LYS A 248 -13.55 10.82 11.13
C LYS A 248 -14.08 11.22 9.75
N PHE A 249 -13.27 11.01 8.71
CA PHE A 249 -13.61 11.39 7.35
C PHE A 249 -14.65 10.45 6.72
N ILE A 250 -14.48 9.13 6.85
CA ILE A 250 -15.48 8.13 6.47
C ILE A 250 -16.77 8.36 7.26
N HIS A 251 -16.67 8.69 8.56
CA HIS A 251 -17.83 9.01 9.39
C HIS A 251 -18.54 10.33 8.98
N GLN A 252 -17.81 11.32 8.49
CA GLN A 252 -18.35 12.58 7.97
C GLN A 252 -18.90 12.46 6.53
N LEU A 253 -18.56 11.39 5.82
CA LEU A 253 -19.13 11.05 4.50
C LEU A 253 -20.27 10.02 4.61
N THR A 254 -20.63 9.59 5.81
CA THR A 254 -21.69 8.61 6.09
C THR A 254 -22.88 9.20 6.86
N ASN A 255 -22.82 10.49 7.23
CA ASN A 255 -23.90 11.26 7.85
C ASN A 255 -24.06 12.59 7.12
#